data_AF-A0A847W6U6-F1
#
_entry.id   AF-A0A847W6U6-F1
#
_cell.length_a   1.000
_cell.length_b   1.000
_cell.length_c   1.000
_cell.angle_alpha   90.00
_cell.angle_beta   90.00
_cell.angle_gamma   90.00
#
_symmetry.space_group_name_H-M   'P 1'
#
loop_
_entity.id
_entity.type
_entity.pdbx_description
1 polymer ?
#
loop_
_entity_poly.entity_id
_entity_poly.type
_entity_poly.pdbx_seq_one_letter_code
_entity_poly.pdbx_strand_id
1 'polypeptide(L)'
;MINLPVIIKAKKNQSTGDVIRQFKKASASAGTVQIAKDRRYFTKPSRIKADRTAERSRLKKRSRSLKNRKNVSPSAIARIQQRLGS
;
A
#
# COMPACT_ATOMS: atom_id res chain seq x y z
N MET A 1 -2.49 14.64 8.21
CA MET A 1 -1.96 13.32 8.63
C MET A 1 -0.50 13.47 8.99
N ILE A 2 -0.20 13.33 10.28
CA ILE A 2 1.15 13.29 10.85
C ILE A 2 1.77 11.96 10.41
N ASN A 3 2.97 12.00 9.84
CA ASN A 3 3.66 10.83 9.33
C ASN A 3 4.47 10.20 10.47
N LEU A 4 3.92 9.16 11.10
CA LEU A 4 4.60 8.47 12.18
C LEU A 4 5.81 7.70 11.62
N PRO A 5 6.98 7.77 12.28
CA PRO A 5 8.15 7.01 11.84
C PRO A 5 7.88 5.51 11.97
N VAL A 6 8.24 4.75 10.93
CA VAL A 6 8.20 3.29 10.97
C VAL A 6 9.41 2.81 11.76
N ILE A 7 9.19 2.28 12.96
CA ILE A 7 10.24 1.74 13.81
C ILE A 7 10.05 0.22 13.90
N ILE A 8 11.09 -0.55 13.56
CA ILE A 8 11.10 -2.00 13.71
C ILE A 8 12.23 -2.39 14.64
N LYS A 9 11.87 -3.04 15.76
CA LYS A 9 12.83 -3.60 16.71
C LYS A 9 13.18 -5.02 16.27
N ALA A 10 14.47 -5.28 16.09
CA ALA A 10 14.96 -6.63 15.78
C ALA A 10 14.89 -7.52 17.02
N LYS A 11 14.54 -8.80 16.83
CA LYS A 11 14.66 -9.82 17.89
C LYS A 11 16.07 -10.42 17.90
N LYS A 12 16.51 -10.94 19.05
CA LYS A 12 17.86 -11.47 19.28
C LYS A 12 18.32 -12.51 18.24
N ASN A 13 17.41 -13.31 17.69
CA ASN A 13 17.70 -14.39 16.74
C ASN A 13 17.19 -14.09 15.32
N GLN A 14 16.89 -12.83 14.99
CA GLN A 14 16.32 -12.47 13.70
C GLN A 14 17.43 -12.11 12.72
N SER A 15 17.41 -12.72 11.53
CA SER A 15 18.35 -12.36 10.46
C SER A 15 18.15 -10.91 10.02
N THR A 16 19.25 -10.20 9.76
CA THR A 16 19.25 -8.84 9.21
C THR A 16 18.39 -8.74 7.96
N GLY A 17 18.45 -9.75 7.08
CA GLY A 17 17.66 -9.79 5.85
C GLY A 17 16.15 -9.79 6.11
N ASP A 18 15.71 -10.47 7.18
CA ASP A 18 14.29 -10.52 7.56
C ASP A 18 13.82 -9.19 8.15
N VAL A 19 14.67 -8.54 8.97
CA VAL A 19 14.39 -7.20 9.51
C VAL A 19 14.22 -6.18 8.37
N ILE A 20 15.14 -6.20 7.38
CA ILE A 20 15.05 -5.34 6.20
C ILE A 20 13.76 -5.61 5.42
N ARG A 21 13.39 -6.88 5.21
CA ARG A 21 12.17 -7.25 4.49
C ARG A 21 10.93 -6.77 5.25
N GLN A 22 10.92 -6.90 6.57
CA GLN A 22 9.84 -6.41 7.43
C GLN A 22 9.72 -4.88 7.35
N PHE A 23 10.85 -4.17 7.35
CA PHE A 23 10.89 -2.71 7.24
C PHE A 23 10.37 -2.23 5.88
N LYS A 24 10.78 -2.88 4.78
CA LYS A 24 10.27 -2.60 3.44
C LYS A 24 8.75 -2.80 3.38
N LYS A 25 8.24 -3.89 3.95
CA LYS A 25 6.79 -4.15 4.02
C LYS A 25 6.04 -3.08 4.83
N ALA A 26 6.55 -2.71 6.00
CA ALA A 26 5.93 -1.70 6.86
C ALA A 26 5.94 -0.31 6.20
N SER A 27 7.05 0.09 5.60
CA SER A 27 7.19 1.35 4.85
C SER A 27 6.26 1.42 3.64
N ALA A 28 6.09 0.30 2.93
CA ALA A 28 5.15 0.21 1.82
C ALA A 28 3.68 0.29 2.28
N SER A 29 3.35 -0.32 3.41
CA SER A 29 2.00 -0.23 4.01
C SER A 29 1.68 1.18 4.49
N ALA A 30 2.65 1.89 5.06
CA ALA A 30 2.51 3.28 5.49
C ALA A 30 2.45 4.26 4.30
N GLY A 31 2.88 3.84 3.10
CA GLY A 31 2.87 4.68 1.90
C GLY A 31 3.86 5.85 1.96
N THR A 32 4.82 5.83 2.89
CA THR A 32 5.73 6.93 3.22
C THR A 32 6.44 7.50 1.99
N VAL A 33 6.94 6.63 1.12
CA VAL A 33 7.65 7.04 -0.10
C VAL A 33 6.73 7.75 -1.09
N GLN A 34 5.50 7.25 -1.26
CA GLN A 34 4.55 7.87 -2.18
C GLN A 34 4.10 9.23 -1.66
N ILE A 35 3.79 9.33 -0.36
CA ILE A 35 3.44 10.60 0.29
C ILE A 35 4.57 11.62 0.14
N ALA A 36 5.82 11.21 0.34
CA ALA A 36 6.97 12.09 0.16
C ALA A 36 7.09 12.60 -1.29
N LYS A 37 6.84 11.74 -2.28
CA LYS A 37 6.82 12.13 -3.70
C LYS A 37 5.68 13.08 -4.02
N ASP A 38 4.47 12.77 -3.55
CA ASP A 38 3.26 13.56 -3.81
C ASP A 38 3.35 14.95 -3.19
N ARG A 39 4.04 15.09 -2.04
CA ARG A 39 4.27 16.37 -1.36
C ARG A 39 5.45 17.17 -1.92
N ARG A 40 6.27 16.59 -2.80
CA ARG A 40 7.48 17.25 -3.32
C ARG A 40 7.16 18.49 -4.14
N TYR A 41 6.03 18.48 -4.86
CA TYR A 41 5.61 19.56 -5.74
C TYR A 41 4.14 19.87 -5.56
N PHE A 42 3.76 21.12 -5.82
CA PHE A 42 2.35 21.49 -5.89
C PHE A 42 1.63 20.70 -6.99
N THR A 43 0.47 20.17 -6.66
CA THR A 43 -0.39 19.44 -7.59
C THR A 43 -1.79 20.04 -7.57
N LYS A 44 -2.34 20.32 -8.76
CA LYS A 44 -3.70 20.87 -8.86
C LYS A 44 -4.72 19.90 -8.24
N PRO A 45 -5.73 20.39 -7.51
CA PRO A 45 -6.75 19.54 -6.88
C PRO A 45 -7.48 18.61 -7.87
N SER A 46 -7.70 19.05 -9.10
CA SER A 46 -8.31 18.24 -10.17
C SER A 46 -7.46 17.02 -10.52
N ARG A 47 -6.13 17.17 -10.55
CA ARG A 47 -5.20 16.07 -10.82
C ARG A 47 -5.20 15.06 -9.66
N ILE A 48 -5.21 15.54 -8.42
CA ILE A 48 -5.34 14.68 -7.23
C ILE A 48 -6.62 13.84 -7.29
N LYS A 49 -7.76 14.45 -7.69
CA LYS A 49 -9.03 13.73 -7.88
C LYS A 49 -8.93 12.68 -9.00
N ALA A 50 -8.33 13.05 -10.13
CA ALA A 50 -8.14 12.13 -11.26
C ALA A 50 -7.29 10.91 -10.86
N ASP A 51 -6.18 11.12 -10.17
CA ASP A 51 -5.27 10.06 -9.71
C ASP A 51 -5.97 9.11 -8.72
N ARG A 52 -6.76 9.65 -7.79
CA ARG A 52 -7.58 8.83 -6.87
C ARG A 52 -8.60 7.98 -7.60
N THR A 53 -9.29 8.54 -8.59
CA THR A 53 -10.28 7.81 -9.40
C THR A 53 -9.62 6.71 -10.22
N ALA A 54 -8.47 7.00 -10.83
CA ALA A 54 -7.69 6.02 -11.59
C ALA A 54 -7.25 4.86 -10.70
N GLU A 55 -6.74 5.14 -9.50
CA GLU A 55 -6.32 4.10 -8.55
C GLU A 55 -7.50 3.24 -8.08
N ARG A 56 -8.63 3.86 -7.74
CA ARG A 56 -9.85 3.12 -7.36
C ARG A 56 -10.33 2.20 -8.49
N SER A 57 -10.30 2.69 -9.74
CA SER A 57 -10.66 1.91 -10.93
C SER A 57 -9.71 0.71 -11.12
N ARG A 58 -8.40 0.90 -10.98
CA ARG A 58 -7.40 -0.18 -11.05
C ARG A 58 -7.64 -1.22 -9.97
N LEU A 59 -7.86 -0.81 -8.72
CA LEU A 59 -8.13 -1.73 -7.60
C LEU A 59 -9.41 -2.52 -7.82
N LYS A 60 -10.47 -1.89 -8.33
CA LYS A 60 -11.74 -2.57 -8.66
C LYS A 60 -11.56 -3.61 -9.76
N LYS A 61 -10.85 -3.26 -10.86
CA LYS A 61 -10.52 -4.20 -11.94
C LYS A 61 -9.68 -5.37 -11.41
N ARG A 62 -8.69 -5.09 -10.57
CA ARG A 62 -7.82 -6.11 -9.98
C ARG A 62 -8.58 -7.05 -9.03
N SER A 63 -9.46 -6.52 -8.18
CA SER A 63 -10.30 -7.33 -7.29
C SER A 63 -11.17 -8.30 -8.08
N ARG A 64 -11.85 -7.81 -9.14
CA ARG A 64 -12.66 -8.66 -10.03
C ARG A 64 -11.82 -9.74 -10.70
N SER A 65 -10.67 -9.37 -11.26
CA SER A 65 -9.77 -10.32 -11.91
C SER A 65 -9.29 -11.41 -10.95
N LEU A 66 -8.94 -11.05 -9.72
CA LEU A 66 -8.46 -12.00 -8.71
C LEU A 66 -9.55 -12.95 -8.21
N LYS A 67 -10.82 -12.49 -8.12
CA LYS A 67 -11.96 -13.37 -7.79
C LYS A 67 -12.17 -14.47 -8.82
N ASN A 68 -11.84 -14.20 -10.09
CA ASN A 68 -12.04 -15.14 -11.19
C ASN A 68 -10.84 -16.09 -11.40
N ARG A 69 -9.79 -15.99 -10.58
CA ARG A 69 -8.58 -16.84 -10.69
C ARG A 69 -8.62 -17.98 -9.68
N LYS A 70 -8.22 -19.17 -10.13
CA LYS A 70 -7.99 -20.32 -9.25
C LYS A 70 -6.74 -20.07 -8.38
N ASN A 71 -6.74 -20.56 -7.14
CA ASN A 71 -5.60 -20.50 -6.19
C ASN A 71 -5.17 -19.09 -5.73
N VAL A 72 -6.09 -18.13 -5.65
CA VAL A 72 -5.80 -16.83 -5.03
C VAL A 72 -6.05 -16.88 -3.53
N SER A 73 -5.08 -16.43 -2.74
CA SER A 73 -5.24 -16.31 -1.28
C SER A 73 -6.40 -15.35 -0.93
N PRO A 74 -7.37 -15.75 -0.08
CA PRO A 74 -8.46 -14.88 0.38
C PRO A 74 -7.94 -13.58 1.01
N SER A 75 -6.80 -13.64 1.70
CA SER A 75 -6.14 -12.48 2.32
C SER A 75 -5.73 -11.38 1.31
N ALA A 76 -5.47 -11.75 0.06
CA ALA A 76 -5.09 -10.80 -0.99
C ALA A 76 -6.32 -10.02 -1.48
N ILE A 77 -7.46 -10.68 -1.57
CA ILE A 77 -8.75 -10.08 -1.96
C ILE A 77 -9.24 -9.14 -0.84
N ALA A 78 -9.20 -9.61 0.41
CA ALA A 78 -9.59 -8.82 1.58
C ALA A 78 -8.79 -7.51 1.69
N ARG A 79 -7.47 -7.55 1.46
CA ARG A 79 -6.62 -6.34 1.45
C ARG A 79 -7.00 -5.34 0.36
N ILE A 80 -7.45 -5.81 -0.80
CA ILE A 80 -7.90 -4.93 -1.88
C ILE A 80 -9.28 -4.33 -1.54
N GLN A 81 -10.18 -5.12 -0.93
CA GLN A 81 -11.49 -4.64 -0.49
C GLN A 81 -11.37 -3.58 0.60
N GLN A 82 -10.50 -3.80 1.59
CA GLN A 82 -10.19 -2.82 2.63
C GLN A 82 -9.69 -1.49 2.04
N ARG A 83 -8.87 -1.53 0.98
CA ARG A 83 -8.41 -0.32 0.27
C ARG A 83 -9.50 0.37 -0.56
N LEU A 84 -10.52 -0.37 -0.99
CA LEU A 84 -11.67 0.17 -1.71
C LEU A 84 -12.74 0.77 -0.77
N GLY A 85 -12.59 0.57 0.55
CA GLY A 85 -13.55 1.00 1.57
C GLY A 85 -14.82 0.16 1.55
N SER A 86 -14.72 -1.13 1.23
CA SER A 86 -15.83 -2.11 1.20
C SER A 86 -15.58 -3.27 2.15
#